data_AF-A0A7C1F563-F1
#
_entry.id   AF-A0A7C1F563-F1
#
_cell.length_a   1.000
_cell.length_b   1.000
_cell.length_c   1.000
_cell.angle_alpha   90.00
_cell.angle_beta   90.00
_cell.angle_gamma   90.00
#
_symmetry.space_group_name_H-M   'P 1'
#
loop_
_entity.id
_entity.type
_entity.pdbx_description
1 polymer ?
#
loop_
_entity_poly.entity_id
_entity_poly.type
_entity_poly.pdbx_seq_one_letter_code
_entity_poly.pdbx_strand_id
1 'polypeptide(L)' 'MSSDTGRFLLLLLPLIVLQLALLAAALWDLVHRERVRGGNKWVWGIVIVLFNIIGPLVYFLFGREE' A
#
# COMPACT_ATOMS: atom_id res chain seq x y z
N MET A 1 3.38 33.13 11.90
CA MET A 1 2.67 31.89 11.59
C MET A 1 3.67 30.84 11.08
N SER A 2 4.67 30.44 11.88
CA SER A 2 5.83 29.70 11.33
C SER A 2 6.38 28.56 12.19
N SER A 3 5.68 28.14 13.26
CA SER A 3 6.15 27.08 14.17
C SER A 3 5.21 25.86 14.27
N ASP A 4 4.03 25.90 13.65
CA ASP A 4 3.02 24.85 13.76
C ASP A 4 3.12 23.79 12.65
N THR A 5 3.51 24.19 11.44
CA THR A 5 3.58 23.31 10.27
C THR A 5 4.57 22.14 10.47
N GLY A 6 5.74 22.41 11.06
CA GLY A 6 6.76 21.37 11.31
C GLY A 6 6.28 20.30 12.29
N ARG A 7 5.55 20.70 13.34
CA ARG A 7 4.96 19.76 14.32
C ARG A 7 3.91 18.88 13.68
N PHE A 8 3.07 19.44 12.81
CA PHE A 8 2.07 18.67 12.07
C PHE A 8 2.71 17.62 11.16
N LEU A 9 3.80 17.97 10.45
CA LEU A 9 4.53 17.03 9.62
C LEU A 9 5.16 15.88 10.43
N LEU A 10 5.74 16.17 11.60
CA LEU A 10 6.27 15.16 12.52
C LEU A 10 5.19 14.19 13.02
N LEU A 11 3.97 14.68 13.27
CA LEU A 11 2.84 13.84 13.67
C LEU A 11 2.32 12.96 12.52
N LEU A 12 2.41 13.43 11.27
CA LEU A 12 2.02 12.65 10.08
C LEU A 12 3.09 11.66 9.62
N LEU A 13 4.36 11.91 9.95
CA LEU A 13 5.48 11.06 9.58
C LEU A 13 5.24 9.55 9.83
N PRO A 14 4.78 9.10 11.02
CA PRO A 14 4.53 7.68 11.25
C PRO A 14 3.45 7.11 10.31
N LEU A 15 2.40 7.90 10.00
CA LEU A 15 1.34 7.48 9.08
C LEU A 15 1.87 7.36 7.66
N ILE A 16 2.71 8.30 7.22
CA ILE A 16 3.35 8.28 5.90
C ILE A 16 4.28 7.07 5.78
N VAL A 17 5.11 6.82 6.79
CA VAL A 17 6.02 5.65 6.81
C VAL A 17 5.21 4.35 6.77
N LEU A 18 4.14 4.23 7.56
CA LEU A 18 3.26 3.07 7.53
C LEU A 18 2.64 2.88 6.14
N GLN A 19 2.15 3.95 5.52
CA GLN A 19 1.55 3.89 4.19
C GLN A 19 2.57 3.43 3.13
N LEU A 20 3.79 4.00 3.15
CA LEU A 20 4.85 3.60 2.21
C LEU A 20 5.31 2.17 2.44
N ALA A 21 5.44 1.74 3.70
CA ALA A 21 5.79 0.36 4.04
C ALA A 21 4.72 -0.61 3.56
N LEU A 22 3.44 -0.29 3.76
CA LEU A 22 2.32 -1.11 3.31
C LEU A 22 2.26 -1.23 1.78
N LEU A 23 2.45 -0.10 1.08
CA LEU A 23 2.51 -0.06 -0.38
C LEU A 23 3.66 -0.91 -0.92
N ALA A 24 4.87 -0.71 -0.37
CA ALA A 24 6.06 -1.45 -0.77
C ALA A 24 5.91 -2.94 -0.51
N ALA A 25 5.38 -3.34 0.66
CA ALA A 25 5.11 -4.72 1.00
C ALA A 25 4.09 -5.36 0.04
N ALA A 26 3.03 -4.65 -0.33
CA ALA A 26 2.01 -5.17 -1.24
C ALA A 26 2.54 -5.37 -2.66
N LEU A 27 3.32 -4.40 -3.16
CA LEU A 27 3.96 -4.53 -4.47
C LEU A 27 5.02 -5.64 -4.47
N TRP A 28 5.81 -5.76 -3.41
CA TRP A 28 6.78 -6.84 -3.25
C TRP A 28 6.10 -8.20 -3.27
N ASP A 29 5.05 -8.40 -2.45
CA ASP A 29 4.28 -9.64 -2.40
C ASP A 29 3.66 -9.97 -3.77
N LEU A 30 3.05 -8.98 -4.44
CA LEU A 30 2.45 -9.16 -5.76
C LEU A 30 3.44 -9.64 -6.83
N VAL A 31 4.64 -9.08 -6.86
CA VAL A 31 5.67 -9.47 -7.82
C VAL A 31 6.15 -10.90 -7.56
N HIS A 32 6.39 -11.24 -6.30
CA HIS A 32 6.99 -12.53 -5.90
C HIS A 32 6.00 -13.70 -5.84
N ARG A 33 4.70 -13.43 -5.71
CA ARG A 33 3.69 -14.49 -5.58
C ARG A 33 3.38 -15.13 -6.93
N GLU A 34 3.33 -16.46 -7.04
CA GLU A 34 3.09 -17.11 -8.34
C GLU A 34 1.65 -16.92 -8.85
N ARG A 35 0.67 -16.97 -7.95
CA ARG A 35 -0.75 -16.86 -8.27
C ARG A 35 -1.42 -15.80 -7.42
N VAL A 36 -2.40 -15.12 -8.01
CA VAL A 36 -3.22 -14.09 -7.36
C VAL A 36 -4.65 -14.30 -7.76
N ARG A 37 -5.58 -13.79 -6.94
CA ARG A 37 -7.00 -13.98 -7.18
C ARG A 37 -7.40 -13.44 -8.55
N GLY A 38 -8.00 -14.30 -9.36
CA GLY A 38 -8.39 -13.97 -10.74
C GLY A 38 -7.25 -14.03 -11.77
N GLY A 39 -6.07 -14.52 -11.38
CA GLY A 39 -4.95 -14.84 -12.28
C GLY A 39 -4.23 -13.65 -12.91
N ASN A 40 -4.66 -12.41 -12.68
CA ASN A 40 -4.09 -11.23 -13.32
C ASN A 40 -3.41 -10.29 -12.31
N LYS A 41 -2.07 -10.37 -12.23
CA LYS A 41 -1.27 -9.49 -11.37
C LYS A 41 -1.37 -8.02 -11.71
N TRP A 42 -1.60 -7.66 -12.98
CA TRP A 42 -1.67 -6.26 -13.41
C TRP A 42 -2.86 -5.53 -12.80
N VAL A 43 -4.00 -6.20 -12.70
CA VAL A 43 -5.21 -5.66 -12.05
C VAL A 43 -4.90 -5.32 -10.60
N TRP A 44 -4.24 -6.24 -9.89
CA TRP A 44 -3.85 -6.00 -8.50
C TRP A 44 -2.82 -4.88 -8.35
N GLY A 45 -1.86 -4.76 -9.27
CA GLY A 45 -0.91 -3.65 -9.27
C GLY A 45 -1.61 -2.29 -9.40
N ILE A 46 -2.59 -2.18 -10.30
CA ILE A 46 -3.40 -0.97 -10.47
C ILE A 46 -4.19 -0.67 -9.18
N VAL A 47 -4.83 -1.68 -8.59
CA VAL A 47 -5.58 -1.53 -7.35
C VAL A 47 -4.67 -1.02 -6.21
N ILE A 48 -3.48 -1.61 -6.06
CA ILE A 48 -2.52 -1.23 -5.02
C ILE A 48 -2.07 0.23 -5.18
N VAL A 49 -1.75 0.66 -6.41
CA VAL A 49 -1.17 1.99 -6.66
C VAL A 49 -2.23 3.10 -6.63
N LEU A 50 -3.44 2.86 -7.17
CA LEU A 50 -4.45 3.92 -7.32
C LEU A 50 -5.27 4.17 -6.05
N PHE A 51 -5.39 3.19 -5.16
CA PHE A 51 -6.30 3.28 -4.00
C PHE A 51 -5.58 3.53 -2.66
N ASN A 52 -4.36 4.07 -2.67
CA ASN A 52 -3.59 4.49 -1.47
C ASN A 52 -3.50 3.42 -0.37
N ILE A 53 -4.10 3.63 0.82
CA ILE A 53 -4.11 2.64 1.92
C ILE A 53 -5.03 1.46 1.56
N ILE A 54 -6.16 1.75 0.90
CA ILE A 54 -7.22 0.78 0.62
C ILE A 54 -6.71 -0.28 -0.37
N GLY A 55 -5.99 0.13 -1.41
CA GLY A 55 -5.46 -0.78 -2.44
C GLY A 55 -4.63 -1.94 -1.88
N PRO A 56 -3.52 -1.67 -1.16
CA PRO A 56 -2.73 -2.66 -0.45
C PRO A 56 -3.54 -3.53 0.51
N LEU A 57 -4.47 -2.95 1.29
CA LEU A 57 -5.30 -3.72 2.22
C LEU A 57 -6.22 -4.71 1.48
N VAL A 58 -6.90 -4.25 0.42
CA VAL A 58 -7.77 -5.11 -0.39
C VAL A 58 -6.95 -6.22 -1.05
N TYR A 59 -5.74 -5.90 -1.55
CA TYR A 59 -4.84 -6.91 -2.08
C TYR A 59 -4.46 -7.96 -1.04
N PHE A 60 -4.05 -7.55 0.16
CA PHE A 60 -3.65 -8.49 1.21
C PHE A 60 -4.80 -9.36 1.70
N LEU A 61 -6.01 -8.80 1.80
CA LEU A 61 -7.19 -9.50 2.30
C LEU A 61 -7.84 -10.41 1.25
N PHE A 62 -7.82 -10.02 -0.02
CA PHE A 62 -8.61 -10.70 -1.05
C PHE A 62 -7.82 -11.08 -2.30
N GLY A 63 -6.71 -10.41 -2.59
CA GLY A 63 -5.92 -10.62 -3.81
C GLY A 63 -4.88 -11.72 -3.69
N ARG A 64 -4.44 -12.03 -2.47
CA ARG A 64 -3.58 -13.17 -2.18
C ARG A 64 -4.37 -14.47 -2.32
N GLU A 65 -3.93 -15.33 -3.22
CA GLU A 65 -4.25 -16.75 -3.14
C GLU A 65 -3.20 -17.40 -2.21
N GLU A 66 -3.67 -18.12 -1.19
CA GLU A 66 -2.84 -19.03 -0.40
C GLU A 66 -2.50 -20.28 -1.21
#